data_AF-A0A7C0UIG9-F1
#
_entry.id   AF-A0A7C0UIG9-F1
#
_cell.length_a   1.000
_cell.length_b   1.000
_cell.length_c   1.000
_cell.angle_alpha   90.00
_cell.angle_beta   90.00
_cell.angle_gamma   90.00
#
_symmetry.space_group_name_H-M   'P 1'
#
loop_
_entity.id
_entity.type
_entity.pdbx_description
1 polymer ?
#
loop_
_entity_poly.entity_id
_entity_poly.type
_entity_poly.pdbx_seq_one_letter_code
_entity_poly.pdbx_strand_id
1 'polypeptide(L)'
;SGIKITNEIVDQEVSRKLDEYGDKQSVEENLANFYGWTIEDFKEKIVKADLYKEKLGKFFESQDNSSNELKSKIEDAGKELESGKDFSDVARDYSDGSTAQDGGGLGWTTKEQLIPGLAESVFNIEEGERSGIIESELGFHIVKVEEKKLEEDVGMVKIKQIFVRKKNLADWLEEKMSDMKIYIPLKDYYWDKDGFEAQFRDESLREFEKEIIKEFQGDASLIY
;
A
#
# COMPACT_ATOMS: atom_id res chain seq x y z
N SER A 1 -14.79 -14.04 -16.66
CA SER A 1 -14.42 -12.99 -17.64
C SER A 1 -13.30 -12.18 -17.03
N GLY A 2 -12.19 -11.97 -17.75
CA GLY A 2 -11.03 -11.20 -17.27
C GLY A 2 -10.98 -9.80 -17.88
N ILE A 3 -10.20 -8.91 -17.27
CA ILE A 3 -9.87 -7.59 -17.84
C ILE A 3 -9.11 -7.80 -19.15
N LYS A 4 -9.53 -7.11 -20.21
CA LYS A 4 -8.83 -7.10 -21.51
C LYS A 4 -8.44 -5.69 -21.88
N ILE A 5 -7.23 -5.55 -22.41
CA ILE A 5 -6.70 -4.29 -22.96
C ILE A 5 -6.41 -4.53 -24.43
N THR A 6 -6.96 -3.67 -25.28
CA THR A 6 -6.76 -3.72 -26.72
C THR A 6 -5.53 -2.90 -27.10
N ASN A 7 -4.89 -3.23 -28.23
CA ASN A 7 -3.75 -2.47 -28.74
C ASN A 7 -4.13 -1.02 -29.03
N GLU A 8 -5.37 -0.76 -29.45
CA GLU A 8 -5.88 0.61 -29.65
C GLU A 8 -5.83 1.45 -28.36
N ILE A 9 -6.20 0.88 -27.21
CA ILE A 9 -6.10 1.57 -25.92
C ILE A 9 -4.63 1.79 -25.55
N VAL A 10 -3.76 0.82 -25.79
CA VAL A 10 -2.31 0.97 -25.54
C VAL A 10 -1.76 2.12 -26.39
N ASP A 11 -2.04 2.15 -27.68
CA ASP A 11 -1.55 3.16 -28.61
C ASP A 11 -2.01 4.58 -28.24
N GLN A 12 -3.24 4.72 -27.73
CA GLN A 12 -3.76 6.01 -27.25
C GLN A 12 -3.03 6.52 -26.00
N GLU A 13 -2.55 5.61 -25.15
CA GLU A 13 -1.96 5.94 -23.85
C GLU A 13 -0.43 6.08 -23.89
N VAL A 14 0.22 5.60 -24.94
CA VAL A 14 1.69 5.64 -25.09
C VAL A 14 2.25 7.04 -24.99
N SER A 15 1.68 8.01 -25.71
CA SER A 15 2.19 9.39 -25.68
C SER A 15 2.09 9.99 -24.28
N ARG A 16 0.94 9.81 -23.62
CA ARG A 16 0.73 10.26 -22.24
C ARG A 16 1.74 9.63 -21.29
N LYS A 17 2.05 8.35 -21.47
CA LYS A 17 3.03 7.63 -20.66
C LYS A 17 4.45 8.09 -20.91
N LEU A 18 4.84 8.34 -22.17
CA LEU A 18 6.16 8.88 -22.48
C LEU A 18 6.37 10.25 -21.82
N ASP A 19 5.35 11.11 -21.83
CA ASP A 19 5.39 12.44 -21.20
C ASP A 19 5.62 12.38 -19.67
N GLU A 20 5.25 11.28 -19.00
CA GLU A 20 5.54 11.07 -17.57
C GLU A 20 7.05 10.86 -17.31
N TYR A 21 7.81 10.37 -18.30
CA TYR A 21 9.24 10.08 -18.20
C TYR A 21 10.14 11.15 -18.83
N GLY A 22 9.57 12.08 -19.60
CA GLY A 22 10.29 13.19 -20.22
C GLY A 22 9.82 13.45 -21.65
N ASP A 23 10.64 14.16 -22.42
CA ASP A 23 10.31 14.34 -23.83
C ASP A 23 10.46 13.03 -24.60
N LYS A 24 9.52 12.79 -25.52
CA LYS A 24 9.43 11.54 -26.29
C LYS A 24 10.74 11.12 -26.95
N GLN A 25 11.48 12.06 -27.53
CA GLN A 25 12.71 11.73 -28.26
C GLN A 25 13.79 11.26 -27.28
N SER A 26 13.99 11.97 -26.18
CA SER A 26 14.94 11.56 -25.15
C SER A 26 14.54 10.25 -24.50
N VAL A 27 13.25 10.01 -24.25
CA VAL A 27 12.78 8.73 -23.70
C VAL A 27 13.05 7.58 -24.67
N GLU A 28 12.77 7.75 -25.97
CA GLU A 28 13.08 6.75 -27.01
C GLU A 28 14.57 6.45 -27.10
N GLU A 29 15.41 7.48 -27.11
CA GLU A 29 16.87 7.33 -27.12
C GLU A 29 17.38 6.62 -25.85
N ASN A 30 16.87 6.99 -24.67
CA ASN A 30 17.24 6.37 -23.39
C ASN A 30 16.81 4.90 -23.31
N LEU A 31 15.60 4.56 -23.80
CA LEU A 31 15.11 3.18 -23.83
C LEU A 31 16.04 2.28 -24.66
N ALA A 32 16.46 2.76 -25.83
CA ALA A 32 17.39 2.04 -26.68
C ALA A 32 18.80 1.96 -26.06
N ASN A 33 19.31 3.06 -25.51
CA ASN A 33 20.69 3.15 -25.02
C ASN A 33 20.93 2.37 -23.74
N PHE A 34 20.00 2.43 -22.78
CA PHE A 34 20.18 1.78 -21.48
C PHE A 34 19.61 0.37 -21.42
N TYR A 35 18.49 0.12 -22.10
CA TYR A 35 17.76 -1.14 -21.98
C TYR A 35 17.74 -1.97 -23.27
N GLY A 36 18.21 -1.40 -24.40
CA GLY A 36 18.05 -2.02 -25.72
C GLY A 36 16.59 -2.17 -26.15
N TRP A 37 15.69 -1.38 -25.55
CA TRP A 37 14.25 -1.50 -25.75
C TRP A 37 13.76 -0.67 -26.93
N THR A 38 12.79 -1.22 -27.65
CA THR A 38 12.03 -0.50 -28.67
C THR A 38 10.80 0.19 -28.04
N ILE A 39 10.13 1.05 -28.81
CA ILE A 39 8.82 1.56 -28.42
C ILE A 39 7.79 0.44 -28.26
N GLU A 40 7.92 -0.66 -29.00
CA GLU A 40 7.03 -1.81 -28.83
C GLU A 40 7.28 -2.53 -27.50
N ASP A 41 8.54 -2.63 -27.07
CA ASP A 41 8.88 -3.11 -25.72
C ASP A 41 8.31 -2.20 -24.65
N PHE A 42 8.40 -0.87 -24.82
CA PHE A 42 7.82 0.10 -23.90
C PHE A 42 6.29 -0.04 -23.82
N LYS A 43 5.62 -0.19 -24.95
CA LYS A 43 4.17 -0.45 -25.02
C LYS A 43 3.79 -1.69 -24.23
N GLU A 44 4.46 -2.82 -24.48
CA GLU A 44 4.08 -4.10 -23.89
C GLU A 44 4.50 -4.22 -22.42
N LYS A 45 5.68 -3.72 -22.04
CA LYS A 45 6.25 -3.90 -20.69
C LYS A 45 5.87 -2.80 -19.72
N ILE A 46 5.66 -1.57 -20.19
CA ILE A 46 5.34 -0.41 -19.34
C ILE A 46 3.88 -0.02 -19.50
N VAL A 47 3.48 0.44 -20.69
CA VAL A 47 2.15 1.03 -20.91
C VAL A 47 1.04 0.03 -20.60
N LYS A 48 1.14 -1.17 -21.17
CA LYS A 48 0.12 -2.22 -20.99
C LYS A 48 0.06 -2.72 -19.55
N ALA A 49 1.21 -2.85 -18.87
CA ALA A 49 1.27 -3.24 -17.46
C ALA A 49 0.59 -2.19 -16.57
N ASP A 50 0.87 -0.90 -16.80
CA ASP A 50 0.23 0.20 -16.08
C ASP A 50 -1.27 0.25 -16.31
N LEU A 51 -1.73 0.06 -17.55
CA LEU A 51 -3.15 0.00 -17.86
C LEU A 51 -3.83 -1.20 -17.20
N TYR A 52 -3.15 -2.35 -17.08
CA TYR A 52 -3.67 -3.48 -16.31
C TYR A 52 -3.76 -3.13 -14.83
N LYS A 53 -2.72 -2.52 -14.26
CA LYS A 53 -2.71 -2.07 -12.85
C LYS A 53 -3.84 -1.09 -12.56
N GLU A 54 -4.07 -0.10 -13.44
CA GLU A 54 -5.16 0.86 -13.32
C GLU A 54 -6.52 0.17 -13.39
N LYS A 55 -6.75 -0.68 -14.40
CA LYS A 55 -8.03 -1.40 -14.52
C LYS A 55 -8.27 -2.38 -13.37
N LEU A 56 -7.21 -3.02 -12.86
CA LEU A 56 -7.27 -3.87 -11.67
C LEU A 56 -7.59 -3.06 -10.43
N GLY A 57 -7.02 -1.85 -10.29
CA GLY A 57 -7.36 -0.91 -9.22
C GLY A 57 -8.85 -0.53 -9.24
N LYS A 58 -9.36 -0.10 -10.40
CA LYS A 58 -10.79 0.21 -10.56
C LYS A 58 -11.69 -1.00 -10.32
N PHE A 59 -11.27 -2.18 -10.80
CA PHE A 59 -12.00 -3.42 -10.55
C PHE A 59 -12.02 -3.74 -9.05
N PHE A 60 -10.86 -3.65 -8.39
CA PHE A 60 -10.71 -3.81 -6.95
C PHE A 60 -11.64 -2.86 -6.19
N GLU A 61 -11.58 -1.56 -6.46
CA GLU A 61 -12.46 -0.54 -5.86
C GLU A 61 -13.96 -0.80 -6.08
N SER A 62 -14.33 -1.41 -7.22
CA SER A 62 -15.71 -1.77 -7.52
C SER A 62 -16.21 -3.01 -6.76
N GLN A 63 -15.28 -3.83 -6.24
CA GLN A 63 -15.62 -4.85 -5.25
C GLN A 63 -15.77 -4.12 -3.91
N ASP A 64 -16.91 -4.29 -3.23
CA ASP A 64 -17.12 -3.70 -1.90
C ASP A 64 -16.06 -4.25 -0.92
N ASN A 65 -14.95 -3.52 -0.76
CA ASN A 65 -13.80 -3.94 0.06
C ASN A 65 -13.95 -3.54 1.52
N SER A 66 -15.06 -2.90 1.88
CA SER A 66 -15.53 -2.80 3.26
C SER A 66 -16.10 -4.17 3.67
N SER A 67 -15.22 -5.16 3.82
CA SER A 67 -15.63 -6.47 4.32
C SER A 67 -16.39 -6.27 5.63
N ASN A 68 -17.59 -6.86 5.73
CA ASN A 68 -18.37 -6.90 6.96
C ASN A 68 -17.53 -7.37 8.16
N GLU A 69 -16.48 -8.16 7.92
CA GLU A 69 -15.54 -8.62 8.95
C GLU A 69 -14.69 -7.48 9.51
N LEU A 70 -14.18 -6.56 8.68
CA LEU A 70 -13.41 -5.41 9.14
C LEU A 70 -14.27 -4.48 9.99
N LYS A 71 -15.51 -4.26 9.54
CA LYS A 71 -16.49 -3.47 10.28
C LYS A 71 -16.86 -4.15 11.60
N SER A 72 -17.10 -5.47 11.59
CA SER A 72 -17.33 -6.25 12.81
C SER A 72 -16.16 -6.16 13.77
N LYS A 73 -14.91 -6.23 13.27
CA LYS A 73 -13.70 -6.16 14.11
C LYS A 73 -13.61 -4.83 14.87
N ILE A 74 -13.86 -3.69 14.21
CA ILE A 74 -13.83 -2.39 14.89
C ILE A 74 -15.05 -2.18 15.78
N GLU A 75 -16.21 -2.75 15.42
CA GLU A 75 -17.41 -2.73 16.27
C GLU A 75 -17.19 -3.53 17.57
N ASP A 76 -16.52 -4.68 17.48
CA ASP A 76 -16.17 -5.48 18.66
C ASP A 76 -15.15 -4.75 19.54
N ALA A 77 -14.15 -4.08 18.97
CA ALA A 77 -13.27 -3.18 19.71
C ALA A 77 -14.07 -2.07 20.43
N GLY A 78 -15.08 -1.49 19.77
CA GLY A 78 -15.99 -0.52 20.36
C GLY A 78 -16.75 -1.07 21.58
N LYS A 79 -17.29 -2.29 21.48
CA LYS A 79 -18.00 -2.97 22.58
C LYS A 79 -17.09 -3.26 23.77
N GLU A 80 -15.85 -3.68 23.53
CA GLU A 80 -14.87 -3.91 24.60
C GLU A 80 -14.57 -2.61 25.35
N LEU A 81 -14.42 -1.48 24.64
CA LEU A 81 -14.25 -0.17 25.27
C LEU A 81 -15.49 0.27 26.06
N GLU A 82 -16.69 -0.01 25.57
CA GLU A 82 -17.95 0.27 26.28
C GLU A 82 -18.10 -0.57 27.55
N SER A 83 -17.55 -1.79 27.55
CA SER A 83 -17.49 -2.64 28.74
C SER A 83 -16.50 -2.16 29.81
N GLY A 84 -15.70 -1.13 29.50
CA GLY A 84 -14.74 -0.51 30.41
C GLY A 84 -13.31 -1.07 30.33
N LYS A 85 -12.99 -1.87 29.30
CA LYS A 85 -11.61 -2.33 29.06
C LYS A 85 -10.69 -1.17 28.72
N ASP A 86 -9.43 -1.23 29.14
CA ASP A 86 -8.44 -0.17 28.86
C ASP A 86 -8.21 -0.03 27.35
N PHE A 87 -8.09 1.22 26.89
CA PHE A 87 -7.90 1.52 25.47
C PHE A 87 -6.65 0.86 24.90
N SER A 88 -5.57 0.85 25.68
CA SER A 88 -4.28 0.29 25.25
C SER A 88 -4.37 -1.22 25.08
N ASP A 89 -5.14 -1.91 25.92
CA ASP A 89 -5.36 -3.35 25.80
C ASP A 89 -6.24 -3.67 24.58
N VAL A 90 -7.31 -2.90 24.35
CA VAL A 90 -8.12 -3.06 23.13
C VAL A 90 -7.29 -2.77 21.88
N ALA A 91 -6.40 -1.78 21.91
CA ALA A 91 -5.48 -1.51 20.79
C ALA A 91 -4.57 -2.69 20.49
N ARG A 92 -4.03 -3.38 21.50
CA ARG A 92 -3.20 -4.57 21.31
C ARG A 92 -3.96 -5.72 20.66
N ASP A 93 -5.23 -5.88 21.03
CA ASP A 93 -6.05 -7.01 20.58
C ASP A 93 -6.65 -6.79 19.18
N TYR A 94 -6.97 -5.54 18.81
CA TYR A 94 -7.78 -5.25 17.62
C TYR A 94 -7.09 -4.35 16.58
N SER A 95 -6.05 -3.59 16.94
CA SER A 95 -5.46 -2.61 16.03
C SER A 95 -4.45 -3.27 15.07
N ASP A 96 -4.57 -2.94 13.79
CA ASP A 96 -3.62 -3.26 12.72
C ASP A 96 -2.55 -2.15 12.57
N GLY A 97 -2.60 -1.10 13.39
CA GLY A 97 -1.63 -0.01 13.39
C GLY A 97 -0.26 -0.43 13.93
N SER A 98 0.81 0.23 13.46
CA SER A 98 2.18 -0.07 13.88
C SER A 98 2.43 0.10 15.39
N THR A 99 1.65 0.96 16.05
CA THR A 99 1.74 1.22 17.49
C THR A 99 0.77 0.38 18.32
N ALA A 100 0.09 -0.61 17.72
CA ALA A 100 -0.89 -1.47 18.40
C ALA A 100 -0.31 -2.12 19.67
N GLN A 101 0.89 -2.69 19.57
CA GLN A 101 1.58 -3.34 20.70
C GLN A 101 1.94 -2.36 21.83
N ASP A 102 2.17 -1.10 21.46
CA ASP A 102 2.43 0.03 22.37
C ASP A 102 1.14 0.72 22.84
N GLY A 103 -0.02 0.06 22.70
CA GLY A 103 -1.30 0.59 23.15
C GLY A 103 -1.93 1.61 22.23
N GLY A 104 -1.51 1.66 20.96
CA GLY A 104 -2.04 2.54 19.92
C GLY A 104 -1.58 4.00 20.02
N GLY A 105 -0.58 4.32 20.84
CA GLY A 105 -0.10 5.69 21.02
C GLY A 105 0.57 6.25 19.77
N LEU A 106 0.08 7.39 19.27
CA LEU A 106 0.67 8.12 18.13
C LEU A 106 1.43 9.38 18.57
N GLY A 107 1.35 9.74 19.85
CA GLY A 107 2.02 10.92 20.38
C GLY A 107 1.32 12.22 20.01
N TRP A 108 2.06 13.33 20.07
CA TRP A 108 1.57 14.66 19.73
C TRP A 108 1.51 14.85 18.21
N THR A 109 0.38 15.31 17.72
CA THR A 109 0.14 15.52 16.29
C THR A 109 -0.62 16.83 16.05
N THR A 110 -0.38 17.46 14.90
CA THR A 110 -1.13 18.61 14.40
C THR A 110 -2.25 18.17 13.46
N LYS A 111 -3.11 19.10 13.06
CA LYS A 111 -4.20 18.82 12.13
C LYS A 111 -3.69 18.36 10.76
N GLU A 112 -2.56 18.90 10.32
CA GLU A 112 -1.94 18.65 9.01
C GLU A 112 -1.21 17.31 8.95
N GLN A 113 -0.82 16.77 10.11
CA GLN A 113 -0.17 15.46 10.22
C GLN A 113 -1.18 14.30 10.24
N LEU A 114 -2.46 14.59 10.44
CA LEU A 114 -3.54 13.62 10.37
C LEU A 114 -4.06 13.51 8.93
N ILE A 115 -4.52 12.31 8.56
CA ILE A 115 -5.22 12.15 7.28
C ILE A 115 -6.49 13.01 7.27
N PRO A 116 -6.87 13.61 6.13
CA PRO A 116 -7.98 14.56 6.05
C PRO A 116 -9.29 14.05 6.68
N GLY A 117 -9.60 12.75 6.49
CA GLY A 117 -10.81 12.12 7.04
C GLY A 117 -10.81 11.89 8.56
N LEU A 118 -9.67 12.06 9.24
CA LEU A 118 -9.56 11.95 10.70
C LEU A 118 -9.41 13.30 11.39
N ALA A 119 -8.72 14.24 10.73
CA ALA A 119 -8.25 15.47 11.36
C ALA A 119 -9.37 16.28 12.02
N GLU A 120 -10.49 16.50 11.33
CA GLU A 120 -11.61 17.27 11.88
C GLU A 120 -12.29 16.56 13.05
N SER A 121 -12.57 15.26 12.92
CA SER A 121 -13.19 14.48 13.99
C SER A 121 -12.31 14.45 15.24
N VAL A 122 -11.00 14.22 15.07
CA VAL A 122 -10.05 14.10 16.20
C VAL A 122 -9.95 15.41 16.99
N PHE A 123 -9.83 16.55 16.31
CA PHE A 123 -9.72 17.85 17.00
C PHE A 123 -11.01 18.26 17.72
N ASN A 124 -12.16 17.71 17.31
CA ASN A 124 -13.46 17.93 17.95
C ASN A 124 -13.73 17.02 19.16
N ILE A 125 -12.93 15.97 19.40
CA ILE A 125 -13.06 15.09 20.58
C ILE A 125 -12.53 15.82 21.81
N GLU A 126 -13.25 15.85 22.92
CA GLU A 126 -12.78 16.48 24.15
C GLU A 126 -11.57 15.75 24.78
N GLU A 127 -10.76 16.48 25.54
CA GLU A 127 -9.62 15.88 26.24
C GLU A 127 -10.10 14.77 27.20
N GLY A 128 -9.46 13.60 27.13
CA GLY A 128 -9.80 12.41 27.90
C GLY A 128 -10.87 11.52 27.25
N GLU A 129 -11.57 12.03 26.23
CA GLU A 129 -12.64 11.30 25.54
C GLU A 129 -12.14 10.54 24.31
N ARG A 130 -13.01 9.65 23.81
CA ARG A 130 -12.80 8.91 22.57
C ARG A 130 -13.92 9.17 21.56
N SER A 131 -13.61 8.99 20.29
CA SER A 131 -14.61 8.96 19.23
C SER A 131 -15.49 7.71 19.27
N GLY A 132 -16.56 7.74 18.49
CA GLY A 132 -17.13 6.54 17.90
C GLY A 132 -16.25 5.97 16.79
N ILE A 133 -16.81 5.11 15.95
CA ILE A 133 -16.11 4.57 14.77
C ILE A 133 -16.08 5.64 13.67
N ILE A 134 -14.89 5.96 13.21
CA ILE A 134 -14.62 6.87 12.08
C ILE A 134 -14.18 6.02 10.90
N GLU A 135 -14.77 6.24 9.73
CA GLU A 135 -14.37 5.56 8.49
C GLU A 135 -13.53 6.50 7.61
N SER A 136 -12.43 5.98 7.08
CA SER A 136 -11.60 6.65 6.08
C SER A 136 -11.32 5.75 4.88
N GLU A 137 -10.57 6.27 3.91
CA GLU A 137 -10.05 5.50 2.78
C GLU A 137 -9.10 4.38 3.24
N LEU A 138 -8.41 4.57 4.36
CA LEU A 138 -7.45 3.59 4.89
C LEU A 138 -8.10 2.50 5.74
N GLY A 139 -9.31 2.73 6.27
CA GLY A 139 -9.97 1.78 7.15
C GLY A 139 -10.91 2.40 8.18
N PHE A 140 -11.04 1.72 9.31
CA PHE A 140 -11.88 2.16 10.42
C PHE A 140 -11.03 2.51 11.63
N HIS A 141 -11.44 3.55 12.36
CA HIS A 141 -10.66 4.14 13.43
C HIS A 141 -11.54 4.39 14.66
N ILE A 142 -10.99 4.13 15.83
CA ILE A 142 -11.45 4.73 17.09
C ILE A 142 -10.26 5.48 17.65
N VAL A 143 -10.45 6.77 17.96
CA VAL A 143 -9.38 7.63 18.46
C VAL A 143 -9.72 8.12 19.85
N LYS A 144 -8.73 8.11 20.74
CA LYS A 144 -8.81 8.74 22.06
C LYS A 144 -7.88 9.95 22.08
N VAL A 145 -8.38 11.09 22.52
CA VAL A 145 -7.56 12.27 22.80
C VAL A 145 -7.14 12.19 24.26
N GLU A 146 -5.84 12.07 24.50
CA GLU A 146 -5.28 12.05 25.85
C GLU A 146 -5.11 13.46 26.40
N GLU A 147 -4.56 14.37 25.57
CA GLU A 147 -4.20 15.73 25.96
C GLU A 147 -4.36 16.68 24.76
N LYS A 148 -4.73 17.94 25.02
CA LYS A 148 -4.71 19.02 24.03
C LYS A 148 -3.79 20.15 24.48
N LYS A 149 -3.10 20.79 23.55
CA LYS A 149 -2.30 21.99 23.83
C LYS A 149 -2.25 22.95 22.62
N LEU A 150 -1.85 24.17 22.88
CA LEU A 150 -1.48 25.15 21.86
C LEU A 150 0.02 25.42 21.99
N GLU A 151 0.76 25.24 20.90
CA GLU A 151 2.21 25.49 20.84
C GLU A 151 2.48 26.42 19.65
N GLU A 152 3.02 27.62 19.92
CA GLU A 152 3.26 28.65 18.90
C GLU A 152 2.03 28.94 18.00
N ASP A 153 0.85 29.06 18.63
CA ASP A 153 -0.45 29.22 17.97
C ASP A 153 -0.91 28.04 17.08
N VAL A 154 -0.20 26.92 17.12
CA VAL A 154 -0.57 25.66 16.47
C VAL A 154 -1.26 24.73 17.47
N GLY A 155 -2.48 24.31 17.14
CA GLY A 155 -3.22 23.33 17.93
C GLY A 155 -2.62 21.93 17.80
N MET A 156 -2.30 21.32 18.93
CA MET A 156 -1.78 19.95 19.00
C MET A 156 -2.65 19.08 19.89
N VAL A 157 -2.76 17.81 19.51
CA VAL A 157 -3.45 16.78 20.28
C VAL A 157 -2.53 15.59 20.47
N LYS A 158 -2.56 14.99 21.65
CA LYS A 158 -1.89 13.73 21.93
C LYS A 158 -2.93 12.62 21.84
N ILE A 159 -2.71 11.63 20.97
CA ILE A 159 -3.76 10.65 20.67
C ILE A 159 -3.29 9.20 20.79
N LYS A 160 -4.26 8.33 21.06
CA LYS A 160 -4.19 6.89 20.84
C LYS A 160 -5.19 6.47 19.77
N GLN A 161 -4.87 5.43 19.02
CA GLN A 161 -5.69 4.93 17.92
C GLN A 161 -5.83 3.42 17.96
N ILE A 162 -7.07 2.94 17.79
CA ILE A 162 -7.37 1.59 17.31
C ILE A 162 -7.70 1.75 15.83
N PHE A 163 -6.94 1.08 14.98
CA PHE A 163 -7.08 1.16 13.53
C PHE A 163 -7.30 -0.23 12.96
N VAL A 164 -8.38 -0.42 12.21
CA VAL A 164 -8.60 -1.63 11.42
C VAL A 164 -8.41 -1.29 9.96
N ARG A 165 -7.36 -1.86 9.35
CA ARG A 165 -6.91 -1.48 8.01
C ARG A 165 -7.85 -2.08 6.95
N LYS A 166 -8.30 -1.25 6.01
CA LYS A 166 -8.93 -1.74 4.77
C LYS A 166 -7.89 -2.43 3.92
N LYS A 167 -8.30 -3.53 3.33
CA LYS A 167 -7.52 -4.20 2.31
C LYS A 167 -7.24 -3.23 1.16
N ASN A 168 -6.02 -3.22 0.65
CA ASN A 168 -5.62 -2.43 -0.50
C ASN A 168 -5.41 -3.33 -1.74
N LEU A 169 -5.12 -2.70 -2.88
CA LEU A 169 -4.89 -3.43 -4.13
C LEU A 169 -3.72 -4.41 -4.03
N ALA A 170 -2.64 -4.05 -3.31
CA ALA A 170 -1.48 -4.93 -3.16
C ALA A 170 -1.83 -6.19 -2.37
N ASP A 171 -2.51 -6.05 -1.22
CA ASP A 171 -3.00 -7.19 -0.43
C ASP A 171 -3.91 -8.10 -1.27
N TRP A 172 -4.79 -7.50 -2.08
CA TRP A 172 -5.67 -8.25 -2.96
C TRP A 172 -4.92 -8.97 -4.07
N LEU A 173 -3.94 -8.33 -4.69
CA LEU A 173 -3.09 -8.95 -5.71
C LEU A 173 -2.30 -10.12 -5.12
N GLU A 174 -1.73 -9.93 -3.94
CA GLU A 174 -0.96 -10.93 -3.22
C GLU A 174 -1.78 -12.21 -3.01
N GLU A 175 -3.00 -12.07 -2.49
CA GLU A 175 -3.93 -13.20 -2.32
C GLU A 175 -4.31 -13.85 -3.65
N LYS A 176 -4.52 -13.08 -4.72
CA LYS A 176 -4.81 -13.66 -6.03
C LYS A 176 -3.62 -14.39 -6.62
N MET A 177 -2.40 -13.90 -6.38
CA MET A 177 -1.17 -14.49 -6.87
C MET A 177 -0.77 -15.74 -6.08
N SER A 178 -1.06 -15.80 -4.77
CA SER A 178 -0.73 -16.96 -3.93
C SER A 178 -1.50 -18.22 -4.34
N ASP A 179 -2.72 -18.05 -4.84
CA ASP A 179 -3.55 -19.11 -5.42
C ASP A 179 -3.06 -19.58 -6.80
N MET A 180 -2.19 -18.81 -7.47
CA MET A 180 -1.72 -19.14 -8.82
C MET A 180 -0.60 -20.19 -8.78
N LYS A 181 -0.72 -21.17 -9.67
CA LYS A 181 0.36 -22.13 -9.95
C LYS A 181 1.20 -21.60 -11.09
N ILE A 182 2.32 -20.97 -10.76
CA ILE A 182 3.30 -20.52 -11.75
C ILE A 182 4.31 -21.64 -12.01
N TYR A 183 4.47 -22.00 -13.28
CA TYR A 183 5.44 -22.98 -13.73
C TYR A 183 6.58 -22.27 -14.46
N ILE A 184 7.80 -22.45 -13.95
CA ILE A 184 9.01 -21.93 -14.58
C ILE A 184 9.74 -23.12 -15.22
N PRO A 185 9.77 -23.23 -16.56
CA PRO A 185 10.41 -24.36 -17.25
C PRO A 185 11.95 -24.30 -17.21
N LEU A 186 12.52 -23.22 -16.68
CA LEU A 186 13.97 -23.07 -16.54
C LEU A 186 14.47 -23.90 -15.37
N LYS A 187 15.32 -24.89 -15.66
CA LYS A 187 15.86 -25.84 -14.68
C LYS A 187 16.53 -25.17 -13.47
N ASP A 188 17.16 -24.01 -13.67
CA ASP A 188 17.96 -23.33 -12.66
C ASP A 188 17.13 -22.39 -11.77
N TYR A 189 15.82 -22.26 -12.05
CA TYR A 189 14.92 -21.36 -11.35
C TYR A 189 13.74 -22.11 -10.73
N TYR A 190 13.20 -21.54 -9.67
CA TYR A 190 11.91 -21.91 -9.09
C TYR A 190 11.05 -20.67 -8.85
N TRP A 191 9.74 -20.85 -8.77
CA TRP A 191 8.83 -19.78 -8.36
C TRP A 191 8.79 -19.74 -6.83
N ASP A 192 9.27 -18.65 -6.24
CA ASP A 192 9.06 -18.35 -4.84
C ASP A 192 7.65 -17.79 -4.67
N LYS A 193 6.82 -18.50 -3.91
CA LYS A 193 5.42 -18.12 -3.68
C LYS A 193 5.28 -17.02 -2.64
N ASP A 194 6.25 -16.89 -1.75
CA ASP A 194 6.20 -15.92 -0.66
C ASP A 194 6.76 -14.57 -1.15
N GLY A 195 7.84 -14.61 -1.94
CA GLY A 195 8.42 -13.42 -2.58
C GLY A 195 7.73 -12.99 -3.88
N PHE A 196 6.82 -13.80 -4.43
CA PHE A 196 6.18 -13.60 -5.73
C PHE A 196 7.17 -13.34 -6.88
N GLU A 197 8.27 -14.09 -6.89
CA GLU A 197 9.34 -13.89 -7.86
C GLU A 197 10.02 -15.21 -8.29
N ALA A 198 10.69 -15.17 -9.43
CA ALA A 198 11.52 -16.27 -9.88
C ALA A 198 12.87 -16.21 -9.16
N GLN A 199 13.22 -17.26 -8.42
CA GLN A 199 14.45 -17.34 -7.65
C GLN A 199 15.39 -18.39 -8.25
N PHE A 200 16.70 -18.14 -8.21
CA PHE A 200 17.70 -19.17 -8.52
C PHE A 200 17.56 -20.32 -7.54
N ARG A 201 17.64 -21.56 -8.02
CA ARG A 201 17.73 -22.75 -7.15
C ARG A 201 19.04 -22.80 -6.39
N ASP A 202 20.13 -22.33 -7.01
CA ASP A 202 21.45 -22.22 -6.38
C ASP A 202 21.45 -21.06 -5.37
N GLU A 203 21.86 -21.34 -4.13
CA GLU A 203 21.92 -20.35 -3.06
C GLU A 203 22.99 -19.29 -3.27
N SER A 204 24.15 -19.67 -3.82
CA SER A 204 25.25 -18.73 -4.06
C SER A 204 24.88 -17.66 -5.09
N LEU A 205 24.05 -18.02 -6.07
CA LEU A 205 23.52 -17.07 -7.06
C LEU A 205 22.50 -16.11 -6.43
N ARG A 206 21.65 -16.61 -5.51
CA ARG A 206 20.73 -15.74 -4.77
C ARG A 206 21.47 -14.74 -3.87
N GLU A 207 22.53 -15.17 -3.21
CA GLU A 207 23.36 -14.29 -2.38
C GLU A 207 24.07 -13.23 -3.22
N PHE A 208 24.68 -13.65 -4.33
CA PHE A 208 25.33 -12.75 -5.29
C PHE A 208 24.37 -11.68 -5.82
N GLU A 209 23.15 -12.07 -6.22
CA GLU A 209 22.12 -11.13 -6.68
C GLU A 209 21.73 -10.13 -5.60
N LYS A 210 21.57 -10.57 -4.33
CA LYS A 210 21.29 -9.67 -3.20
C LYS A 210 22.40 -8.66 -2.95
N GLU A 211 23.66 -9.07 -3.05
CA GLU A 211 24.80 -8.18 -2.89
C GLU A 211 24.84 -7.11 -3.97
N ILE A 212 24.62 -7.50 -5.22
CA ILE A 212 24.52 -6.59 -6.35
C ILE A 212 23.39 -5.58 -6.15
N ILE A 213 22.17 -6.05 -5.86
CA ILE A 213 21.01 -5.16 -5.65
C ILE A 213 21.29 -4.14 -4.55
N LYS A 214 21.96 -4.55 -3.47
CA LYS A 214 22.36 -3.66 -2.38
C LYS A 214 23.41 -2.64 -2.81
N GLU A 215 24.40 -3.05 -3.59
CA GLU A 215 25.48 -2.19 -4.08
C GLU A 215 24.95 -1.10 -5.04
N PHE A 216 23.97 -1.44 -5.86
CA PHE A 216 23.37 -0.52 -6.85
C PHE A 216 22.03 0.10 -6.41
N GLN A 217 21.73 0.11 -5.10
CA GLN A 217 20.51 0.70 -4.52
C GLN A 217 19.19 0.20 -5.17
N GLY A 218 19.16 -1.04 -5.65
CA GLY A 218 17.99 -1.62 -6.30
C GLY A 218 17.91 -1.40 -7.81
N ASP A 219 18.86 -0.68 -8.42
CA ASP A 219 18.90 -0.48 -9.86
C ASP A 219 19.87 -1.46 -10.54
N ALA A 220 19.34 -2.63 -10.91
CA ALA A 220 20.09 -3.66 -11.62
C ALA A 220 20.52 -3.25 -13.04
N SER A 221 20.03 -2.12 -13.59
CA SER A 221 20.51 -1.61 -14.88
C SER A 221 21.91 -1.01 -14.80
N LEU A 222 22.38 -0.65 -13.60
CA LEU A 222 23.71 -0.08 -13.35
C LEU A 222 24.85 -1.12 -13.37
N ILE A 223 24.52 -2.40 -13.58
CA ILE A 223 25.47 -3.52 -13.63
C ILE A 223 26.19 -3.60 -15.00
N TYR A 224 25.65 -2.96 -16.05
CA TYR A 224 26.13 -3.05 -17.43
C TYR A 224 26.50 -1.70 -18.04
#